data_AF-K0IKF8-F1
#
_entry.id   AF-K0IKF8-F1
#
_cell.length_a   1.000
_cell.length_b   1.000
_cell.length_c   1.000
_cell.angle_alpha   90.00
_cell.angle_beta   90.00
_cell.angle_gamma   90.00
#
_symmetry.space_group_name_H-M   'P 1'
#
loop_
_entity.id
_entity.type
_entity.pdbx_description
1 polymer ?
#
loop_
_entity_poly.entity_id
_entity_poly.type
_entity_poly.pdbx_seq_one_letter_code
_entity_poly.pdbx_strand_id
1 'polypeptide(L)' 'MGGISKTKLMYNTYVSYSKLKQHVNLLILSGLLEYDSIDHVYRTTEKGINFLNTYKQIRRLHIHDF' A
#
# COMPACT_ATOMS: atom_id res chain seq x y z
N MET A 1 -8.34 13.05 5.76
CA MET A 1 -7.21 12.61 6.59
C MET A 1 -7.26 11.09 6.70
N GLY A 2 -6.37 10.37 6.02
CA GLY A 2 -6.46 8.91 5.86
C GLY A 2 -5.08 8.26 5.78
N GLY A 3 -4.30 8.37 6.85
CA GLY A 3 -3.03 7.66 7.02
C GLY A 3 -3.18 6.55 8.05
N ILE A 4 -2.52 5.41 7.84
CA ILE A 4 -2.47 4.31 8.80
C ILE A 4 -1.09 4.34 9.46
N SER A 5 -1.06 4.29 10.80
CA SER A 5 0.18 4.25 11.56
C SER A 5 0.91 2.91 11.37
N LYS A 6 2.24 2.94 11.42
CA LYS A 6 3.11 1.77 11.29
C LYS A 6 2.70 0.61 12.22
N THR A 7 2.34 0.92 13.47
CA THR A 7 1.88 -0.06 14.46
C THR A 7 0.55 -0.71 14.06
N LYS A 8 -0.38 0.06 13.49
CA LYS A 8 -1.69 -0.43 13.04
C LYS A 8 -1.58 -1.28 11.77
N LEU A 9 -0.65 -0.93 10.87
CA LEU A 9 -0.29 -1.77 9.71
C LEU A 9 0.34 -3.11 10.14
N MET A 10 1.22 -3.07 11.14
CA MET A 10 1.90 -4.25 11.68
C MET A 10 0.93 -5.25 12.32
N TYR A 11 0.00 -4.77 13.15
CA TYR A 11 -0.95 -5.65 13.84
C TYR A 11 -1.93 -6.31 12.86
N ASN A 12 -2.36 -5.59 11.82
CA ASN A 12 -3.35 -6.10 10.86
C ASN A 12 -2.80 -7.15 9.88
N THR A 13 -1.49 -7.32 9.77
CA THR A 13 -0.90 -8.10 8.66
C THR A 13 -0.37 -9.47 9.06
N TYR A 14 -0.26 -9.84 10.35
CA TYR A 14 0.14 -11.18 10.82
C TYR A 14 1.38 -11.82 10.13
N VAL A 15 2.21 -11.01 9.46
CA VAL A 15 3.33 -11.47 8.63
C VAL A 15 4.62 -10.93 9.23
N SER A 16 5.62 -11.81 9.40
CA SER A 16 6.92 -11.51 10.00
C SER A 16 7.48 -10.17 9.52
N TYR A 17 7.82 -9.31 10.48
CA TYR A 17 8.36 -7.94 10.33
C TYR A 17 9.29 -7.72 9.13
N SER A 18 10.13 -8.72 8.80
CA SER A 18 11.03 -8.71 7.66
C SER A 18 10.33 -8.68 6.30
N LYS A 19 9.30 -9.50 6.10
CA LYS A 19 8.56 -9.61 4.83
C LYS A 19 7.69 -8.38 4.58
N LEU A 20 7.04 -7.85 5.63
CA LEU A 20 6.25 -6.62 5.53
C LEU A 20 7.15 -5.42 5.19
N LYS A 21 8.30 -5.31 5.85
CA LYS A 21 9.27 -4.24 5.57
C LYS A 21 9.81 -4.31 4.14
N GLN A 22 10.08 -5.51 3.62
CA GLN A 22 10.49 -5.68 2.22
C GLN A 22 9.41 -5.25 1.22
N HIS A 23 8.15 -5.63 1.43
CA HIS A 23 7.05 -5.24 0.55
C HIS A 23 6.78 -3.73 0.61
N VAL A 24 6.75 -3.16 1.82
CA VAL A 24 6.57 -1.72 2.01
C VAL A 24 7.73 -0.94 1.39
N ASN A 25 8.97 -1.38 1.57
CA ASN A 25 10.12 -0.75 0.92
C ASN A 25 10.05 -0.83 -0.61
N LEU A 26 9.62 -1.96 -1.17
CA LEU A 26 9.43 -2.10 -2.62
C LEU A 26 8.39 -1.11 -3.15
N LEU A 27 7.28 -0.96 -2.43
CA LEU A 27 6.22 0.00 -2.76
C LEU A 27 6.70 1.45 -2.64
N ILE A 28 7.58 1.75 -1.69
CA ILE A 28 8.21 3.07 -1.57
C ILE A 28 9.20 3.34 -2.71
N LEU A 29 10.09 2.39 -3.01
CA LEU A 29 11.05 2.49 -4.12
C LEU A 29 10.36 2.62 -5.48
N SER A 30 9.22 1.94 -5.66
CA SER A 30 8.40 2.05 -6.87
C SER A 30 7.62 3.37 -6.98
N GLY A 31 7.65 4.19 -5.92
CA GLY A 31 6.98 5.49 -5.83
C GLY A 31 5.46 5.39 -5.66
N LEU A 32 4.94 4.25 -5.20
CA LEU A 32 3.51 4.03 -4.95
C LEU A 32 3.12 4.38 -3.51
N LEU A 33 4.06 4.30 -2.58
CA LEU A 33 3.93 4.73 -1.19
C LEU A 33 5.02 5.76 -0.86
N GLU A 34 4.70 6.72 -0.03
CA GLU A 34 5.68 7.61 0.61
C GLU A 34 5.63 7.39 2.11
N TYR A 35 6.79 7.49 2.76
CA TYR A 35 6.88 7.49 4.21
C TYR A 35 7.06 8.93 4.68
N ASP A 36 6.07 9.42 5.42
CA ASP A 36 6.14 10.72 6.07
C ASP A 36 6.94 10.57 7.37
N SER A 37 8.17 11.10 7.37
CA SER A 37 9.05 11.02 8.53
C SER A 37 8.60 11.92 9.69
N ILE A 38 7.78 12.94 9.43
CA ILE A 38 7.29 13.90 10.44
C ILE A 38 6.13 13.25 11.21
N ASP A 39 5.16 12.72 10.47
CA ASP A 39 3.95 12.11 11.05
C ASP A 39 4.12 10.60 11.35
N HIS A 40 5.22 9.99 10.92
CA HIS A 40 5.49 8.54 11.01
C HIS A 40 4.39 7.67 10.38
N VAL A 41 3.79 8.17 9.29
CA VAL A 41 2.71 7.49 8.55
C VAL A 41 3.14 7.15 7.13
N TYR A 42 2.58 6.07 6.60
CA TYR A 42 2.69 5.78 5.18
C TYR A 42 1.51 6.42 4.46
N ARG A 43 1.79 7.17 3.39
CA ARG A 43 0.78 7.79 2.53
C ARG A 43 0.89 7.18 1.15
N THR A 44 -0.24 6.96 0.49
CA THR A 44 -0.28 6.52 -0.90
C THR A 44 -0.06 7.73 -1.79
N THR A 45 0.95 7.66 -2.66
CA THR A 45 1.23 8.73 -3.62
C THR A 45 0.13 8.77 -4.70
N GLU A 46 0.07 9.84 -5.48
CA GLU A 46 -0.83 9.94 -6.62
C GLU A 46 -0.61 8.79 -7.63
N LYS A 47 0.64 8.42 -7.86
CA LYS A 47 1.02 7.24 -8.67
C LYS A 47 0.45 5.95 -8.09
N GLY A 48 0.52 5.78 -6.77
CA GLY A 48 -0.08 4.67 -6.04
C GLY A 48 -1.60 4.60 -6.18
N ILE A 49 -2.27 5.74 -6.10
CA ILE A 49 -3.72 5.85 -6.29
C ILE A 49 -4.11 5.45 -7.72
N ASN A 50 -3.37 5.93 -8.73
CA ASN A 50 -3.61 5.57 -10.12
C ASN A 50 -3.45 4.06 -10.34
N PHE A 51 -2.37 3.46 -9.81
CA PHE A 51 -2.16 2.01 -9.86
C PHE A 51 -3.32 1.23 -9.23
N LEU A 52 -3.80 1.66 -8.06
CA LEU A 52 -4.95 1.03 -7.39
C LEU A 52 -6.24 1.14 -8.22
N ASN A 53 -6.46 2.25 -8.92
CA ASN A 53 -7.61 2.44 -9.79
C ASN A 53 -7.55 1.51 -11.01
N THR A 54 -6.39 1.39 -11.65
CA THR A 54 -6.16 0.44 -12.74
C THR A 54 -6.35 -1.00 -12.26
N TYR A 55 -5.79 -1.37 -11.11
CA TYR A 55 -5.98 -2.70 -10.52
C TYR A 55 -7.45 -3.01 -10.25
N LYS A 56 -8.22 -2.03 -9.73
CA LYS A 56 -9.67 -2.18 -9.53
C LYS A 56 -10.44 -2.35 -10.85
N GLN A 57 -10.01 -1.70 -11.93
CA GLN A 57 -10.61 -1.88 -13.26
C GLN A 57 -10.33 -3.29 -13.80
N ILE A 58 -9.08 -3.74 -13.74
CA ILE A 58 -8.70 -5.10 -14.16
C ILE A 58 -9.45 -6.15 -13.33
N ARG A 59 -9.53 -5.97 -12.01
CA ARG A 59 -10.29 -6.88 -11.13
C ARG A 59 -11.78 -6.94 -11.49
N ARG A 60 -12.39 -5.81 -11.85
CA ARG A 60 -13.79 -5.79 -12.29
C ARG A 60 -13.99 -6.53 -13.61
N LEU A 61 -13.05 -6.43 -14.53
CA LEU A 61 -13.09 -7.18 -15.80
C LEU A 61 -12.94 -8.69 -15.55
N HIS A 62 -12.10 -9.09 -14.60
CA HIS A 62 -11.90 -10.51 -14.27
C HIS A 62 -13.07 -11.17 -13.52
N ILE A 63 -13.94 -10.40 -12.85
CA ILE A 63 -15.11 -10.93 -12.12
C ILE A 63 -16.29 -11.22 -13.05
N HIS A 64 -16.27 -10.75 -14.31
CA HIS A 64 -17.38 -10.92 -15.24
C HIS A 64 -17.32 -12.22 -16.07
N ASP A 65 -16.32 -13.08 -15.83
CA ASP A 65 -16.09 -14.34 -16.55
C ASP A 65 -16.26 -15.61 -15.67
N PHE A 66 -17.04 -15.54 -14.58
CA PHE A 66 -17.48 -16.71 -13.81
C PHE A 66 -19.00 -16.77 -13.67
#